data_AF-A0A1Q7PC88-F1
#
_entry.id   AF-A0A1Q7PC88-F1
#
_cell.length_a   1.000
_cell.length_b   1.000
_cell.length_c   1.000
_cell.angle_alpha   90.00
_cell.angle_beta   90.00
_cell.angle_gamma   90.00
#
_symmetry.space_group_name_H-M   'P 1'
#
loop_
_entity.id
_entity.type
_entity.pdbx_description
1 polymer ?
#
loop_
_entity_poly.entity_id
_entity_poly.type
_entity_poly.pdbx_seq_one_letter_code
_entity_poly.pdbx_strand_id
1 'polypeptide(L)'
;MIERVLMALGLVVTCVVVPLQVAGEGPSGSLVIAGNGPEMPMIEQLARTFEKANPRAYLDILWDDNSKPIEMVRSGQAHIAVTGKEEPGLNATQIGWDGIAVMVSLSNHTKEVTAQQVADIFSGKVRSWSDLGGPETRILLIDRPRNRNIRDAFEQFLGIAGKIPDSAKVIGPDDKVIKTVAGTLPPLSAVTYLSLGQALAAVTTGVAVRLLPLDKVEPEEPTVKDGRYKLRRPVLLLTRKESNPTTDAFLAFVLSKEAQTIIHNEAYTPVDQKN
;
A
#
# COMPACT_ATOMS: atom_id res chain seq x y z
N MET A 1 -63.50 -69.05 -11.14
CA MET A 1 -63.29 -67.98 -10.15
C MET A 1 -61.80 -67.76 -10.05
N ILE A 2 -61.29 -66.67 -10.63
CA ILE A 2 -59.87 -66.33 -10.66
C ILE A 2 -59.75 -64.91 -10.10
N GLU A 3 -59.09 -64.80 -8.95
CA GLU A 3 -58.82 -63.56 -8.23
C GLU A 3 -57.85 -62.67 -9.02
N ARG A 4 -58.16 -61.38 -9.12
CA ARG A 4 -57.22 -60.36 -9.61
C ARG A 4 -56.74 -59.54 -8.42
N VAL A 5 -55.46 -59.72 -8.10
CA VAL A 5 -54.66 -58.96 -7.14
C VAL A 5 -54.49 -57.52 -7.65
N LEU A 6 -54.91 -56.53 -6.85
CA LEU A 6 -54.57 -55.12 -7.06
C LEU A 6 -53.50 -54.71 -6.04
N MET A 7 -52.30 -54.46 -6.54
CA MET A 7 -51.13 -54.07 -5.76
C MET A 7 -51.11 -52.53 -5.65
N ALA A 8 -51.42 -52.00 -4.47
CA ALA A 8 -51.36 -50.56 -4.19
C ALA A 8 -49.90 -50.17 -3.85
N LEU A 9 -49.23 -49.42 -4.74
CA LEU A 9 -47.97 -48.75 -4.41
C LEU A 9 -48.27 -47.52 -3.55
N GLY A 10 -47.97 -47.60 -2.26
CA GLY A 10 -47.93 -46.43 -1.37
C GLY A 10 -46.62 -45.65 -1.57
N LEU A 11 -46.71 -44.46 -2.15
CA LEU A 11 -45.60 -43.52 -2.24
C LEU A 11 -45.45 -42.83 -0.86
N VAL A 12 -44.50 -43.28 -0.05
CA VAL A 12 -44.12 -42.58 1.19
C VAL A 12 -43.25 -41.39 0.82
N VAL A 13 -43.84 -40.19 0.80
CA VAL A 13 -43.10 -38.93 0.68
C VAL A 13 -42.56 -38.58 2.07
N THR A 14 -41.30 -38.95 2.34
CA THR A 14 -40.57 -38.44 3.50
C THR A 14 -40.24 -36.98 3.25
N CYS A 15 -40.98 -36.09 3.92
CA CYS A 15 -40.68 -34.67 3.95
C CYS A 15 -39.37 -34.47 4.74
N VAL A 16 -38.25 -34.40 4.04
CA VAL A 16 -36.96 -34.01 4.63
C VAL A 16 -37.07 -32.52 4.94
N VAL A 17 -37.32 -32.19 6.20
CA VAL A 17 -37.20 -30.83 6.71
C VAL A 17 -35.70 -30.53 6.74
N VAL A 18 -35.20 -29.92 5.67
CA VAL A 18 -33.86 -29.32 5.67
C VAL A 18 -33.95 -28.12 6.62
N PRO A 19 -33.21 -28.11 7.74
CA PRO A 19 -33.21 -26.94 8.59
C PRO A 19 -32.70 -25.75 7.78
N LEU A 20 -33.52 -24.70 7.66
CA LEU A 20 -33.06 -23.40 7.17
C LEU A 20 -31.94 -22.95 8.11
N GLN A 21 -30.71 -22.97 7.61
CA GLN A 21 -29.58 -22.38 8.30
C GLN A 21 -29.86 -20.87 8.37
N VAL A 22 -30.20 -20.39 9.55
CA VAL A 22 -30.40 -18.97 9.80
C VAL A 22 -29.07 -18.28 9.48
N ALA A 23 -29.05 -17.50 8.39
CA ALA A 23 -27.93 -16.66 8.01
C ALA A 23 -27.79 -15.51 9.03
N GLY A 24 -27.24 -15.83 10.19
CA GLY A 24 -27.25 -14.96 11.38
C GLY A 24 -25.91 -14.37 11.78
N GLU A 25 -24.78 -15.03 11.56
CA GLU A 25 -23.52 -14.75 12.30
C GLU A 25 -22.33 -14.28 11.46
N GLY A 26 -22.55 -13.59 10.34
CA GLY A 26 -21.48 -12.91 9.58
C GLY A 26 -21.33 -11.41 9.92
N PRO A 27 -20.16 -10.79 9.71
CA PRO A 27 -19.98 -9.33 9.72
C PRO A 27 -21.08 -8.58 8.96
N SER A 28 -21.50 -7.41 9.46
CA SER A 28 -22.56 -6.62 8.83
C SER A 28 -22.44 -5.11 9.10
N GLY A 29 -23.03 -4.29 8.23
CA GLY A 29 -23.01 -2.83 8.34
C GLY A 29 -21.92 -2.19 7.47
N SER A 30 -21.76 -0.86 7.58
CA SER A 30 -20.75 -0.10 6.84
C SER A 30 -19.47 0.08 7.65
N LEU A 31 -18.33 -0.07 6.98
CA LEU A 31 -16.99 0.21 7.49
C LEU A 31 -16.33 1.21 6.54
N VAL A 32 -15.74 2.25 7.10
CA VAL A 32 -15.11 3.33 6.33
C VAL A 32 -13.60 3.24 6.50
N ILE A 33 -12.87 3.06 5.40
CA ILE A 33 -11.40 3.04 5.35
C ILE A 33 -10.91 4.33 4.71
N ALA A 34 -10.09 5.08 5.44
CA ALA A 34 -9.50 6.32 4.96
C ALA A 34 -7.99 6.16 4.67
N GLY A 35 -7.51 6.77 3.59
CA GLY A 35 -6.11 6.71 3.18
C GLY A 35 -5.72 7.87 2.26
N ASN A 36 -4.41 8.14 2.16
CA ASN A 36 -3.85 9.20 1.32
C ASN A 36 -2.53 8.77 0.65
N GLY A 37 -2.31 7.47 0.49
CA GLY A 37 -1.04 6.91 0.02
C GLY A 37 -1.17 6.01 -1.21
N PRO A 38 -0.09 5.32 -1.60
CA PRO A 38 -0.08 4.39 -2.73
C PRO A 38 -0.83 3.08 -2.45
N GLU A 39 -1.31 2.85 -1.23
CA GLU A 39 -1.95 1.59 -0.81
C GLU A 39 -3.37 1.41 -1.37
N MET A 40 -3.93 2.42 -2.05
CA MET A 40 -5.32 2.42 -2.52
C MET A 40 -5.70 1.15 -3.31
N PRO A 41 -4.95 0.73 -4.35
CA PRO A 41 -5.34 -0.45 -5.15
C PRO A 41 -5.40 -1.72 -4.31
N MET A 42 -4.45 -1.88 -3.40
CA MET A 42 -4.38 -3.01 -2.46
C MET A 42 -5.55 -3.01 -1.48
N ILE A 43 -5.88 -1.85 -0.89
CA ILE A 43 -7.02 -1.74 0.03
C ILE A 43 -8.34 -1.99 -0.70
N GLU A 44 -8.50 -1.50 -1.92
CA GLU A 44 -9.68 -1.79 -2.73
C GLU A 44 -9.82 -3.29 -3.01
N GLN A 45 -8.73 -3.97 -3.36
CA GLN A 45 -8.76 -5.40 -3.65
C GLN A 45 -9.04 -6.24 -2.39
N LEU A 46 -8.51 -5.83 -1.25
CA LEU A 46 -8.83 -6.42 0.06
C LEU A 46 -10.30 -6.21 0.42
N ALA A 47 -10.82 -4.99 0.24
CA ALA A 47 -12.21 -4.66 0.52
C ALA A 47 -13.17 -5.49 -0.35
N ARG A 48 -12.95 -5.52 -1.67
CA ARG A 48 -13.76 -6.32 -2.61
C ARG A 48 -13.77 -7.81 -2.24
N THR A 49 -12.62 -8.36 -1.88
CA THR A 49 -12.52 -9.77 -1.47
C THR A 49 -13.28 -10.02 -0.17
N PHE A 50 -13.16 -9.12 0.81
CA PHE A 50 -13.88 -9.22 2.08
C PHE A 50 -15.40 -9.13 1.90
N GLU A 51 -15.91 -8.17 1.12
CA GLU A 51 -17.34 -8.01 0.84
C GLU A 51 -17.92 -9.22 0.12
N LYS A 52 -17.17 -9.81 -0.82
CA LYS A 52 -17.58 -11.04 -1.51
C LYS A 52 -17.78 -12.20 -0.54
N ALA A 53 -16.93 -12.32 0.49
CA ALA A 53 -17.07 -13.33 1.54
C ALA A 53 -18.12 -12.95 2.59
N ASN A 54 -18.47 -11.67 2.72
CA ASN A 54 -19.37 -11.14 3.74
C ASN A 54 -20.44 -10.22 3.13
N PRO A 55 -21.49 -10.77 2.48
CA PRO A 55 -22.45 -9.99 1.69
C PRO A 55 -23.29 -8.96 2.47
N ARG A 56 -23.21 -8.96 3.81
CA ARG A 56 -23.91 -8.00 4.69
C ARG A 56 -23.00 -6.85 5.15
N ALA A 57 -21.71 -6.92 4.86
CA ALA A 57 -20.73 -5.89 5.15
C ALA A 57 -20.48 -5.06 3.89
N TYR A 58 -20.36 -3.74 4.07
CA TYR A 58 -20.08 -2.78 3.01
C TYR A 58 -18.88 -1.93 3.42
N LEU A 59 -17.89 -1.83 2.56
CA LEU A 59 -16.63 -1.12 2.82
C LEU A 59 -16.54 0.11 1.92
N ASP A 60 -16.69 1.28 2.55
CA ASP A 60 -16.53 2.56 1.88
C ASP A 60 -15.07 3.02 1.98
N ILE A 61 -14.45 3.31 0.83
CA ILE A 61 -13.05 3.75 0.75
C ILE A 61 -13.02 5.25 0.48
N LEU A 62 -12.49 6.00 1.44
CA LEU A 62 -12.28 7.45 1.34
C LEU A 62 -10.80 7.71 1.10
N TRP A 63 -10.44 7.89 -0.17
CA TRP A 63 -9.06 8.12 -0.58
C TRP A 63 -8.91 9.45 -1.33
N ASP A 64 -8.22 10.39 -0.72
CA ASP A 64 -7.99 11.72 -1.29
C ASP A 64 -6.67 12.31 -0.74
N ASP A 65 -5.99 13.09 -1.58
CA ASP A 65 -4.73 13.74 -1.25
C ASP A 65 -4.87 14.82 -0.17
N ASN A 66 -6.08 15.30 0.15
CA ASN A 66 -6.37 16.23 1.25
C ASN A 66 -6.95 15.54 2.49
N SER A 67 -7.18 14.22 2.42
CA SER A 67 -7.77 13.47 3.51
C SER A 67 -6.80 13.39 4.68
N LYS A 68 -7.34 13.31 5.88
CA LYS A 68 -6.55 13.17 7.10
C LYS A 68 -6.99 11.91 7.83
N PRO A 69 -6.54 10.73 7.40
CA PRO A 69 -7.09 9.45 7.86
C PRO A 69 -7.10 9.31 9.39
N ILE A 70 -6.02 9.72 10.04
CA ILE A 70 -5.87 9.66 11.51
C ILE A 70 -6.91 10.56 12.20
N GLU A 71 -7.11 11.78 11.71
CA GLU A 71 -8.12 12.70 12.26
C GLU A 71 -9.53 12.16 12.04
N MET A 72 -9.80 11.56 10.87
CA MET A 72 -11.09 10.95 10.54
C MET A 72 -11.43 9.77 11.47
N VAL A 73 -10.44 8.92 11.81
CA VAL A 73 -10.63 7.85 12.80
C VAL A 73 -10.88 8.42 14.19
N ARG A 74 -10.10 9.43 14.60
CA ARG A 74 -10.27 10.09 15.92
C ARG A 74 -11.65 10.74 16.05
N SER A 75 -12.16 11.39 15.01
CA SER A 75 -13.48 12.01 15.01
C SER A 75 -14.63 11.04 14.73
N GLY A 76 -14.35 9.77 14.41
CA GLY A 76 -15.36 8.76 14.06
C GLY A 76 -15.98 8.89 12.67
N GLN A 77 -15.37 9.67 11.78
CA GLN A 77 -15.75 9.73 10.36
C GLN A 77 -15.24 8.51 9.58
N ALA A 78 -14.16 7.90 10.05
CA ALA A 78 -13.62 6.64 9.53
C ALA A 78 -13.48 5.60 10.64
N HIS A 79 -13.48 4.33 10.26
CA HIS A 79 -13.23 3.21 11.15
C HIS A 79 -11.76 2.80 11.13
N ILE A 80 -11.14 2.86 9.95
CA ILE A 80 -9.74 2.48 9.72
C ILE A 80 -9.01 3.63 9.03
N ALA A 81 -7.79 3.91 9.47
CA ALA A 81 -6.84 4.78 8.77
C ALA A 81 -5.66 3.96 8.25
N VAL A 82 -5.32 4.11 6.98
CA VAL A 82 -4.15 3.48 6.36
C VAL A 82 -2.95 4.43 6.46
N THR A 83 -1.87 3.98 7.08
CA THR A 83 -0.72 4.85 7.41
C THR A 83 0.60 4.08 7.46
N GLY A 84 1.71 4.82 7.33
CA GLY A 84 3.07 4.32 7.50
C GLY A 84 3.67 4.46 8.90
N LYS A 85 2.90 5.00 9.87
CA LYS A 85 3.34 5.26 11.24
C LYS A 85 2.24 4.96 12.26
N GLU A 86 2.67 4.54 13.45
CA GLU A 86 1.79 4.38 14.60
C GLU A 86 1.35 5.74 15.16
N GLU A 87 0.20 5.75 15.84
CA GLU A 87 -0.33 6.95 16.49
C GLU A 87 -0.72 6.64 17.93
N PRO A 88 -0.23 7.41 18.92
CA PRO A 88 -0.64 7.26 20.30
C PRO A 88 -2.16 7.34 20.45
N GLY A 89 -2.72 6.41 21.23
CA GLY A 89 -4.16 6.34 21.51
C GLY A 89 -4.98 5.55 20.49
N LEU A 90 -4.39 5.10 19.38
CA LEU A 90 -5.01 4.19 18.42
C LEU A 90 -4.38 2.79 18.51
N ASN A 91 -5.15 1.77 18.11
CA ASN A 91 -4.61 0.44 17.88
C ASN A 91 -3.96 0.40 16.50
N ALA A 92 -2.85 -0.33 16.36
CA ALA A 92 -2.14 -0.48 15.10
C ALA A 92 -2.05 -1.96 14.71
N THR A 93 -2.57 -2.28 13.52
CA THR A 93 -2.41 -3.61 12.91
C THR A 93 -1.51 -3.48 11.70
N GLN A 94 -0.32 -4.08 11.76
CA GLN A 94 0.56 -4.14 10.60
C GLN A 94 0.12 -5.24 9.63
N ILE A 95 -0.08 -4.86 8.37
CA ILE A 95 -0.51 -5.78 7.30
C ILE A 95 0.59 -6.10 6.30
N GLY A 96 1.65 -5.29 6.24
CA GLY A 96 2.80 -5.51 5.36
C GLY A 96 3.93 -4.50 5.56
N TRP A 97 4.87 -4.49 4.63
CA TRP A 97 5.91 -3.49 4.45
C TRP A 97 5.87 -2.91 3.03
N ASP A 98 6.28 -1.66 2.91
CA ASP A 98 6.51 -0.97 1.64
C ASP A 98 7.94 -0.42 1.64
N GLY A 99 8.70 -0.71 0.59
CA GLY A 99 9.97 -0.04 0.33
C GLY A 99 9.72 1.33 -0.29
N ILE A 100 10.58 2.32 -0.04
CA ILE A 100 10.51 3.60 -0.76
C ILE A 100 11.72 3.66 -1.69
N ALA A 101 11.48 3.52 -3.00
CA ALA A 101 12.53 3.50 -4.00
C ALA A 101 12.95 4.91 -4.40
N VAL A 102 14.27 5.14 -4.54
CA VAL A 102 14.80 6.35 -5.19
C VAL A 102 14.92 6.08 -6.69
N MET A 103 14.14 6.78 -7.49
CA MET A 103 14.04 6.56 -8.94
C MET A 103 14.69 7.71 -9.71
N VAL A 104 15.44 7.35 -10.75
CA VAL A 104 16.07 8.28 -11.69
C VAL A 104 15.81 7.89 -13.14
N SER A 105 16.06 8.81 -14.09
CA SER A 105 16.05 8.49 -15.52
C SER A 105 17.07 7.40 -15.83
N LEU A 106 16.80 6.54 -16.82
CA LEU A 106 17.73 5.51 -17.27
C LEU A 106 19.08 6.09 -17.76
N SER A 107 19.07 7.32 -18.26
CA SER A 107 20.29 8.04 -18.67
C SER A 107 21.22 8.41 -17.49
N ASN A 108 20.73 8.32 -16.26
CA ASN A 108 21.52 8.58 -15.07
C ASN A 108 22.32 7.34 -14.65
N HIS A 109 23.63 7.37 -14.88
CA HIS A 109 24.53 6.26 -14.58
C HIS A 109 25.12 6.28 -13.16
N THR A 110 24.49 7.01 -12.22
CA THR A 110 24.85 6.92 -10.79
C THR A 110 24.62 5.49 -10.31
N LYS A 111 25.65 4.88 -9.72
CA LYS A 111 25.63 3.45 -9.38
C LYS A 111 24.82 3.17 -8.12
N GLU A 112 25.04 3.95 -7.08
CA GLU A 112 24.41 3.82 -5.77
C GLU A 112 24.39 5.18 -5.08
N VAL A 113 23.58 5.30 -4.03
CA VAL A 113 23.56 6.46 -3.13
C VAL A 113 23.51 5.98 -1.68
N THR A 114 24.05 6.79 -0.79
CA THR A 114 23.86 6.60 0.65
C THR A 114 22.61 7.32 1.14
N ALA A 115 22.06 6.91 2.29
CA ALA A 115 20.95 7.65 2.91
C ALA A 115 21.26 9.15 3.10
N GLN A 116 22.50 9.47 3.47
CA GLN A 116 22.94 10.86 3.62
C GLN A 116 22.94 11.61 2.28
N GLN A 117 23.40 10.99 1.19
CA GLN A 117 23.35 11.61 -0.13
C GLN A 117 21.91 11.83 -0.60
N VAL A 118 21.00 10.88 -0.35
CA VAL A 118 19.56 11.08 -0.64
C VAL A 118 19.02 12.27 0.16
N ALA A 119 19.35 12.36 1.46
CA ALA A 119 18.96 13.50 2.29
C ALA A 119 19.52 14.83 1.75
N ASP A 120 20.77 14.86 1.30
CA ASP A 120 21.40 16.08 0.79
C ASP A 120 20.89 16.47 -0.61
N ILE A 121 20.52 15.51 -1.46
CA ILE A 121 19.81 15.73 -2.72
C ILE A 121 18.44 16.36 -2.45
N PHE A 122 17.60 15.72 -1.62
CA PHE A 122 16.23 16.15 -1.41
C PHE A 122 16.10 17.40 -0.52
N SER A 123 17.12 17.73 0.28
CA SER A 123 17.22 19.04 0.97
C SER A 123 17.84 20.14 0.11
N GLY A 124 18.27 19.83 -1.13
CA GLY A 124 18.81 20.79 -2.09
C GLY A 124 20.23 21.26 -1.81
N LYS A 125 20.97 20.58 -0.91
CA LYS A 125 22.40 20.82 -0.66
C LYS A 125 23.26 20.31 -1.81
N VAL A 126 22.91 19.15 -2.38
CA VAL A 126 23.50 18.62 -3.61
C VAL A 126 22.60 18.98 -4.77
N ARG A 127 23.18 19.54 -5.83
CA ARG A 127 22.42 20.06 -6.99
C ARG A 127 22.94 19.54 -8.32
N SER A 128 24.08 18.84 -8.33
CA SER A 128 24.63 18.18 -9.50
C SER A 128 24.80 16.68 -9.23
N TRP A 129 24.56 15.86 -10.25
CA TRP A 129 24.87 14.43 -10.16
C TRP A 129 26.37 14.15 -10.18
N SER A 130 27.18 15.03 -10.78
CA SER A 130 28.64 14.88 -10.78
C SER A 130 29.26 15.00 -9.39
N ASP A 131 28.62 15.73 -8.46
CA ASP A 131 29.00 15.78 -7.04
C ASP A 131 28.90 14.40 -6.35
N LEU A 132 28.17 13.46 -6.95
CA LEU A 132 27.93 12.11 -6.47
C LEU A 132 28.62 11.04 -7.33
N GLY A 133 29.50 11.44 -8.25
CA GLY A 133 30.12 10.54 -9.23
C GLY A 133 29.17 10.07 -10.33
N GLY A 134 28.04 10.76 -10.52
CA GLY A 134 27.08 10.56 -11.59
C GLY A 134 27.39 11.40 -12.84
N PRO A 135 26.43 11.53 -13.77
CA PRO A 135 26.59 12.32 -15.00
C PRO A 135 26.74 13.82 -14.73
N GLU A 136 27.36 14.54 -15.67
CA GLU A 136 27.45 16.02 -15.69
C GLU A 136 26.09 16.68 -16.00
N THR A 137 25.14 16.51 -15.09
CA THR A 137 23.78 17.03 -15.20
C THR A 137 23.31 17.63 -13.89
N ARG A 138 22.50 18.68 -13.97
CA ARG A 138 21.85 19.25 -12.78
C ARG A 138 20.70 18.36 -12.34
N ILE A 139 20.49 18.30 -11.03
CA ILE A 139 19.41 17.55 -10.41
C ILE A 139 18.09 18.30 -10.60
N LEU A 140 17.08 17.61 -11.13
CA LEU A 140 15.69 18.05 -11.07
C LEU A 140 14.97 17.24 -9.98
N LEU A 141 14.66 17.87 -8.84
CA LEU A 141 13.89 17.25 -7.78
C LEU A 141 12.41 17.18 -8.17
N ILE A 142 11.84 15.99 -8.13
CA ILE A 142 10.40 15.76 -8.25
C ILE A 142 9.89 15.30 -6.87
N ASP A 143 9.20 16.21 -6.20
CA ASP A 143 8.60 16.01 -4.87
C ASP A 143 7.13 15.57 -5.00
N ARG A 144 6.57 15.11 -3.89
CA ARG A 144 5.19 14.64 -3.73
C ARG A 144 4.37 15.66 -2.94
N PRO A 145 3.04 15.72 -3.11
CA PRO A 145 2.18 16.56 -2.28
C PRO A 145 2.42 16.33 -0.78
N ARG A 146 2.33 17.40 0.02
CA ARG A 146 2.67 17.39 1.46
C ARG A 146 1.86 16.36 2.28
N ASN A 147 0.63 16.08 1.89
CA ASN A 147 -0.27 15.20 2.64
C ASN A 147 -0.29 13.76 2.09
N ARG A 148 0.87 13.25 1.67
CA ARG A 148 1.06 11.86 1.23
C ARG A 148 1.83 11.12 2.29
N ASN A 149 1.29 10.00 2.81
CA ASN A 149 1.95 9.22 3.86
C ASN A 149 3.38 8.73 3.48
N ILE A 150 3.68 8.58 2.19
CA ILE A 150 5.01 8.17 1.71
C ILE A 150 6.03 9.31 1.82
N ARG A 151 5.59 10.56 1.65
CA ARG A 151 6.45 11.73 1.84
C ARG A 151 6.84 11.86 3.30
N ASP A 152 5.87 11.76 4.21
CA ASP A 152 6.14 11.84 5.64
C ASP A 152 7.16 10.78 6.08
N ALA A 153 6.98 9.53 5.64
CA ALA A 153 7.91 8.44 5.92
C ALA A 153 9.31 8.69 5.33
N PHE A 154 9.38 9.17 4.08
CA PHE A 154 10.63 9.49 3.40
C PHE A 154 11.39 10.62 4.12
N GLU A 155 10.71 11.73 4.43
CA GLU A 155 11.32 12.87 5.13
C GLU A 155 11.76 12.49 6.54
N GLN A 156 10.95 11.70 7.27
CA GLN A 156 11.26 11.24 8.62
C GLN A 156 12.49 10.32 8.62
N PHE A 157 12.54 9.34 7.71
CA PHE A 157 13.66 8.40 7.61
C PHE A 157 14.99 9.12 7.34
N LEU A 158 14.96 10.14 6.48
CA LEU A 158 16.15 10.90 6.08
C LEU A 158 16.49 12.07 7.02
N GLY A 159 15.66 12.37 8.01
CA GLY A 159 15.86 13.53 8.89
C GLY A 159 15.71 14.89 8.18
N ILE A 160 14.89 14.93 7.13
CA ILE A 160 14.68 16.12 6.28
C ILE A 160 13.24 16.66 6.34
N ALA A 161 12.49 16.33 7.39
CA ALA A 161 11.14 16.87 7.62
C ALA A 161 11.07 18.39 7.37
N GLY A 162 10.25 18.79 6.41
CA GLY A 162 10.06 20.19 6.02
C GLY A 162 11.26 20.87 5.33
N LYS A 163 12.31 20.14 4.96
CA LYS A 163 13.53 20.69 4.32
C LYS A 163 13.57 20.54 2.80
N ILE A 164 12.60 19.85 2.18
CA ILE A 164 12.51 19.79 0.73
C ILE A 164 12.24 21.21 0.20
N PRO A 165 13.07 21.76 -0.71
CA PRO A 165 12.98 23.15 -1.13
C PRO A 165 11.71 23.41 -1.94
N ASP A 166 11.14 24.61 -1.80
CA ASP A 166 9.95 25.02 -2.56
C ASP A 166 10.18 25.06 -4.08
N SER A 167 11.44 25.07 -4.52
CA SER A 167 11.80 24.95 -5.93
C SER A 167 11.64 23.53 -6.50
N ALA A 168 11.40 22.51 -5.67
CA ALA A 168 11.16 21.16 -6.12
C ALA A 168 9.84 21.08 -6.91
N LYS A 169 9.83 20.30 -7.99
CA LYS A 169 8.64 20.14 -8.81
C LYS A 169 7.68 19.17 -8.12
N VAL A 170 6.55 19.66 -7.63
CA VAL A 170 5.53 18.80 -6.99
C VAL A 170 4.64 18.15 -8.05
N ILE A 171 4.52 16.83 -8.01
CA ILE A 171 3.61 16.06 -8.88
C ILE A 171 2.86 15.03 -8.04
N GLY A 172 1.52 15.04 -8.13
CA GLY A 172 0.64 14.13 -7.39
C GLY A 172 0.55 12.72 -7.99
N PRO A 173 0.08 12.55 -9.23
CA PRO A 173 -0.11 11.22 -9.82
C PRO A 173 1.19 10.47 -10.07
N ASP A 174 1.24 9.20 -9.66
CA ASP A 174 2.44 8.35 -9.77
C ASP A 174 2.88 8.15 -11.22
N ASP A 175 1.94 7.90 -12.13
CA ASP A 175 2.22 7.70 -13.55
C ASP A 175 2.86 8.95 -14.18
N LYS A 176 2.42 10.15 -13.78
CA LYS A 176 2.98 11.42 -14.22
C LYS A 176 4.37 11.67 -13.64
N VAL A 177 4.62 11.27 -12.39
CA VAL A 177 5.97 11.29 -11.80
C VAL A 177 6.92 10.41 -12.61
N ILE A 178 6.54 9.15 -12.81
CA ILE A 178 7.33 8.16 -13.57
C ILE A 178 7.65 8.68 -14.98
N LYS A 179 6.64 9.16 -15.71
CA LYS A 179 6.82 9.75 -17.06
C LYS A 179 7.73 10.98 -17.05
N THR A 180 7.61 11.82 -16.03
CA THR A 180 8.46 13.03 -15.91
C THR A 180 9.91 12.64 -15.64
N VAL A 181 10.17 11.64 -14.79
CA VAL A 181 11.52 11.14 -14.54
C VAL A 181 12.11 10.57 -15.83
N ALA A 182 11.38 9.68 -16.51
CA ALA A 182 11.83 9.05 -17.75
C ALA A 182 12.13 10.08 -18.85
N GLY A 183 11.26 11.08 -19.01
CA GLY A 183 11.37 12.13 -20.04
C GLY A 183 12.31 13.28 -19.70
N THR A 184 12.89 13.33 -18.49
CA THR A 184 13.89 14.36 -18.14
C THR A 184 15.25 13.93 -18.67
N LEU A 185 15.68 14.58 -19.74
CA LEU A 185 16.94 14.34 -20.43
C LEU A 185 17.97 15.45 -20.14
N PRO A 186 19.28 15.19 -20.38
CA PRO A 186 20.34 16.19 -20.22
C PRO A 186 20.01 17.54 -20.88
N PRO A 187 20.41 18.68 -20.28
CA PRO A 187 21.38 18.82 -19.18
C PRO A 187 20.79 18.68 -17.77
N LEU A 188 19.53 18.24 -17.65
CA LEU A 188 18.91 17.87 -16.37
C LEU A 188 18.86 16.35 -16.21
N SER A 189 18.80 15.88 -14.98
CA SER A 189 18.44 14.50 -14.68
C SER A 189 17.58 14.47 -13.43
N ALA A 190 16.37 13.93 -13.57
CA ALA A 190 15.37 13.94 -12.52
C ALA A 190 15.59 12.82 -11.49
N VAL A 191 15.19 13.11 -10.25
CA VAL A 191 15.09 12.16 -9.14
C VAL A 191 13.76 12.31 -8.42
N THR A 192 13.22 11.20 -7.98
CA THR A 192 12.00 11.15 -7.15
C THR A 192 12.05 9.95 -6.21
N TYR A 193 11.00 9.80 -5.39
CA TYR A 193 10.77 8.65 -4.55
C TYR A 193 9.33 8.12 -4.72
N LEU A 194 9.16 6.81 -4.69
CA LEU A 194 7.89 6.10 -4.94
C LEU A 194 7.79 4.85 -4.08
N SER A 195 6.58 4.28 -3.94
CA SER A 195 6.44 2.92 -3.41
C SER A 195 7.25 1.97 -4.29
N LEU A 196 7.97 1.04 -3.65
CA LEU A 196 8.88 0.15 -4.33
C LEU A 196 8.17 -0.71 -5.37
N GLY A 197 6.99 -1.23 -5.04
CA GLY A 197 6.20 -2.04 -5.96
C GLY A 197 5.87 -1.30 -7.26
N GLN A 198 5.41 -0.05 -7.14
CA GLN A 198 5.12 0.82 -8.30
C GLN A 198 6.38 1.12 -9.11
N ALA A 199 7.50 1.35 -8.42
CA ALA A 199 8.78 1.67 -9.05
C ALA A 199 9.34 0.47 -9.82
N LEU A 200 9.28 -0.74 -9.24
CA LEU A 200 9.67 -1.99 -9.89
C LEU A 200 8.75 -2.33 -11.07
N ALA A 201 7.45 -2.10 -10.95
CA ALA A 201 6.52 -2.26 -12.06
C ALA A 201 6.88 -1.36 -13.26
N ALA A 202 7.26 -0.10 -13.01
CA ALA A 202 7.71 0.81 -14.06
C ALA A 202 8.98 0.30 -14.77
N VAL A 203 9.96 -0.20 -14.01
CA VAL A 203 11.19 -0.79 -14.57
C VAL A 203 10.86 -2.04 -15.39
N THR A 204 10.03 -2.93 -14.86
CA THR A 204 9.69 -4.22 -15.48
C THR A 204 8.87 -4.06 -16.76
N THR A 205 8.05 -3.02 -16.84
CA THR A 205 7.26 -2.67 -18.03
C THR A 205 8.06 -1.88 -19.08
N GLY A 206 9.36 -1.67 -18.86
CA GLY A 206 10.27 -1.08 -19.83
C GLY A 206 10.25 0.45 -19.88
N VAL A 207 9.71 1.12 -18.86
CA VAL A 207 9.86 2.57 -18.75
C VAL A 207 11.34 2.90 -18.57
N ALA A 208 11.84 3.94 -19.25
CA ALA A 208 13.24 4.37 -19.22
C ALA A 208 13.63 5.05 -17.89
N VAL A 209 13.53 4.30 -16.80
CA VAL A 209 13.92 4.66 -15.43
C VAL A 209 14.73 3.53 -14.80
N ARG A 210 15.46 3.85 -13.74
CA ARG A 210 16.11 2.85 -12.88
C ARG A 210 16.00 3.26 -11.42
N LEU A 211 16.13 2.28 -10.54
CA LEU A 211 16.15 2.50 -9.10
C LEU A 211 17.61 2.54 -8.63
N LEU A 212 17.90 3.41 -7.65
CA LEU A 212 19.22 3.49 -7.07
C LEU A 212 19.31 2.59 -5.83
N PRO A 213 20.33 1.71 -5.75
CA PRO A 213 20.72 1.06 -4.51
C PRO A 213 20.96 2.09 -3.41
N LEU A 214 20.51 1.77 -2.20
CA LEU A 214 20.69 2.60 -1.02
C LEU A 214 21.65 1.92 -0.05
N ASP A 215 22.74 2.58 0.32
CA ASP A 215 23.76 2.04 1.22
C ASP A 215 24.25 0.64 0.76
N LYS A 216 24.44 0.46 -0.55
CA LYS A 216 24.83 -0.80 -1.22
C LYS A 216 23.79 -1.93 -1.16
N VAL A 217 22.54 -1.60 -0.82
CA VAL A 217 21.43 -2.55 -0.80
C VAL A 217 20.49 -2.23 -1.96
N GLU A 218 20.22 -3.24 -2.77
CA GLU A 218 19.26 -3.15 -3.88
C GLU A 218 17.84 -2.91 -3.34
N PRO A 219 17.03 -2.06 -3.99
CA PRO A 219 15.63 -1.88 -3.62
C PRO A 219 14.80 -3.04 -4.22
N GLU A 220 14.63 -4.11 -3.45
CA GLU A 220 13.87 -5.30 -3.87
C GLU A 220 13.10 -5.93 -2.70
N GLU A 221 12.04 -6.70 -3.01
CA GLU A 221 11.20 -7.32 -1.98
C GLU A 221 11.98 -8.15 -0.94
N PRO A 222 12.96 -9.02 -1.30
CA PRO A 222 13.73 -9.76 -0.31
C PRO A 222 14.47 -8.86 0.70
N THR A 223 15.07 -7.77 0.22
CA THR A 223 15.78 -6.81 1.07
C THR A 223 14.86 -5.94 1.91
N VAL A 224 13.63 -5.67 1.44
CA VAL A 224 12.58 -5.03 2.24
C VAL A 224 12.08 -5.98 3.29
N LYS A 225 11.90 -7.27 2.98
CA LYS A 225 11.42 -8.29 3.91
C LYS A 225 12.36 -8.48 5.10
N ASP A 226 13.63 -8.75 4.82
CA ASP A 226 14.63 -9.01 5.87
C ASP A 226 15.17 -7.73 6.53
N GLY A 227 14.84 -6.56 5.99
CA GLY A 227 15.17 -5.26 6.56
C GLY A 227 16.57 -4.75 6.26
N ARG A 228 17.31 -5.40 5.35
CA ARG A 228 18.55 -4.83 4.81
C ARG A 228 18.28 -3.51 4.09
N TYR A 229 17.19 -3.39 3.33
CA TYR A 229 16.78 -2.12 2.71
C TYR A 229 16.06 -1.26 3.74
N LYS A 230 16.80 -0.31 4.32
CA LYS A 230 16.34 0.45 5.49
C LYS A 230 15.27 1.49 5.15
N LEU A 231 15.27 2.01 3.93
CA LEU A 231 14.27 2.97 3.47
C LEU A 231 12.95 2.24 3.15
N ARG A 232 12.30 1.78 4.20
CA ARG A 232 11.03 1.05 4.19
C ARG A 232 10.13 1.56 5.30
N ARG A 233 8.84 1.30 5.17
CA ARG A 233 7.81 1.66 6.16
C ARG A 233 6.84 0.50 6.37
N PRO A 234 6.28 0.34 7.58
CA PRO A 234 5.18 -0.60 7.75
C PRO A 234 3.95 -0.08 7.02
N VAL A 235 3.08 -0.99 6.57
CA VAL A 235 1.71 -0.63 6.20
C VAL A 235 0.82 -0.97 7.38
N LEU A 236 0.21 0.05 7.97
CA LEU A 236 -0.58 -0.06 9.19
C LEU A 236 -2.03 0.30 8.93
N LEU A 237 -2.94 -0.47 9.54
CA LEU A 237 -4.34 -0.13 9.71
C LEU A 237 -4.53 0.34 11.15
N LEU A 238 -4.83 1.63 11.33
CA LEU A 238 -5.11 2.19 12.66
C LEU A 238 -6.60 2.24 12.94
N THR A 239 -6.98 1.85 14.14
CA THR A 239 -8.37 1.86 14.62
C THR A 239 -8.48 2.49 15.99
N ARG A 240 -9.69 2.89 16.37
CA ARG A 240 -9.97 3.24 17.77
C ARG A 240 -9.83 2.00 18.66
N LYS A 241 -9.64 2.23 19.96
CA LYS A 241 -9.55 1.14 20.95
C LYS A 241 -10.87 0.40 21.17
N GLU A 242 -11.98 1.05 20.85
CA GLU A 242 -13.31 0.45 20.91
C GLU A 242 -13.44 -0.61 19.82
N SER A 243 -13.83 -1.82 20.23
CA SER A 243 -14.07 -2.93 19.32
C SER A 243 -15.32 -2.67 18.47
N ASN A 244 -15.23 -3.01 17.19
CA ASN A 244 -16.33 -3.00 16.24
C ASN A 244 -16.29 -4.33 15.48
N PRO A 245 -17.34 -5.18 15.55
CA PRO A 245 -17.27 -6.55 15.02
C PRO A 245 -16.87 -6.64 13.54
N THR A 246 -17.36 -5.72 12.71
CA THR A 246 -17.04 -5.69 11.28
C THR A 246 -15.61 -5.21 11.04
N THR A 247 -15.13 -4.26 11.83
CA THR A 247 -13.74 -3.81 11.82
C THR A 247 -12.79 -4.93 12.25
N ASP A 248 -13.10 -5.61 13.35
CA ASP A 248 -12.28 -6.70 13.88
C ASP A 248 -12.24 -7.89 12.90
N ALA A 249 -13.37 -8.21 12.26
CA ALA A 249 -13.42 -9.23 11.22
C ALA A 249 -12.59 -8.86 9.99
N PHE A 250 -12.62 -7.59 9.56
CA PHE A 250 -11.76 -7.13 8.47
C PHE A 250 -10.28 -7.17 8.85
N LEU A 251 -9.92 -6.74 10.06
CA LEU A 251 -8.55 -6.83 10.58
C LEU A 251 -8.06 -8.29 10.66
N ALA A 252 -8.91 -9.23 11.03
CA ALA A 252 -8.58 -10.66 11.01
C ALA A 252 -8.41 -11.17 9.57
N PHE A 253 -9.29 -10.76 8.65
CA PHE A 253 -9.20 -11.12 7.23
C PHE A 253 -7.89 -10.63 6.60
N VAL A 254 -7.47 -9.38 6.82
CA VAL A 254 -6.25 -8.85 6.18
C VAL A 254 -4.97 -9.57 6.62
N LEU A 255 -5.00 -10.27 7.76
CA LEU A 255 -3.90 -11.12 8.25
C LEU A 255 -3.99 -12.58 7.76
N SER A 256 -5.09 -12.96 7.10
CA SER A 256 -5.28 -14.31 6.54
C SER A 256 -4.33 -14.61 5.37
N LYS A 257 -4.14 -15.89 5.05
CA LYS A 257 -3.34 -16.32 3.88
C LYS A 257 -3.82 -15.72 2.56
N GLU A 258 -5.13 -15.64 2.38
CA GLU A 258 -5.73 -15.09 1.17
C GLU A 258 -5.41 -13.60 1.02
N ALA A 259 -5.61 -12.81 2.08
CA ALA A 259 -5.28 -11.39 2.07
C ALA A 259 -3.78 -11.13 1.94
N GLN A 260 -2.92 -11.91 2.60
CA GLN A 260 -1.47 -11.77 2.47
C GLN A 260 -0.99 -12.10 1.04
N THR A 261 -1.68 -12.98 0.33
CA THR A 261 -1.44 -13.22 -1.11
C THR A 261 -1.83 -12.01 -1.94
N ILE A 262 -2.95 -11.34 -1.62
CA ILE A 262 -3.36 -10.09 -2.28
C ILE A 262 -2.30 -9.00 -2.05
N ILE A 263 -1.85 -8.83 -0.82
CA ILE A 263 -0.83 -7.82 -0.44
C ILE A 263 0.46 -8.02 -1.25
N HIS A 264 0.92 -9.28 -1.37
CA HIS A 264 2.05 -9.62 -2.23
C HIS A 264 1.80 -9.28 -3.70
N ASN A 265 0.64 -9.65 -4.24
CA ASN A 265 0.31 -9.42 -5.66
C ASN A 265 0.15 -7.94 -6.01
N GLU A 266 -0.20 -7.12 -5.03
CA GLU A 266 -0.24 -5.65 -5.13
C GLU A 266 1.12 -5.02 -4.82
N ALA A 267 2.19 -5.82 -4.83
CA ALA A 267 3.59 -5.44 -4.73
C ALA A 267 4.01 -4.81 -3.39
N TYR A 268 3.35 -5.21 -2.30
CA TYR A 268 3.77 -4.95 -0.92
C TYR A 268 4.34 -6.23 -0.31
N THR A 269 5.28 -6.09 0.61
CA THR A 269 5.87 -7.24 1.30
C THR A 269 4.94 -7.72 2.42
N PRO A 270 4.43 -8.96 2.38
CA PRO A 270 3.54 -9.49 3.42
C PRO A 270 4.22 -9.57 4.80
N VAL A 271 3.43 -9.54 5.87
CA VAL A 271 3.93 -9.89 7.21
C VAL A 271 4.16 -11.40 7.31
N ASP A 272 5.14 -11.80 8.12
CA ASP A 272 5.31 -13.23 8.42
C ASP A 272 4.09 -13.74 9.17
N GLN A 273 3.48 -14.82 8.66
CA GLN A 273 2.39 -15.47 9.37
C GLN A 273 2.95 -16.13 10.62
N LYS A 274 2.48 -15.70 11.80
CA LYS A 274 2.69 -16.46 13.03
C LYS A 274 1.93 -17.78 12.88
N ASN A 275 2.68 -18.87 12.81
CA ASN A 275 2.13 -20.23 12.91
C ASN A 275 1.44 -20.44 14.26
#